data_AF-A0A3D3EDI5-F1
#
_entry.id   AF-A0A3D3EDI5-F1
#
_cell.length_a   1.000
_cell.length_b   1.000
_cell.length_c   1.000
_cell.angle_alpha   90.00
_cell.angle_beta   90.00
_cell.angle_gamma   90.00
#
_symmetry.space_group_name_H-M   'P 1'
#
loop_
_entity.id
_entity.type
_entity.pdbx_description
1 polymer ?
#
loop_
_entity_poly.entity_id
_entity_poly.type
_entity_poly.pdbx_seq_one_letter_code
_entity_poly.pdbx_strand_id
1 'polypeptide(L)'
;RQEMEKLALLAGPGGSLGYDDVAAALGDSGALTTTDIAMAAADGQIDRLQHGLEKAWSESQNAVMVLRGCQGYFRQLLSASRASQAGTPVAQAVKSLRPPVHFRLQDKMAAQLRAWTPDSLFDAVNRLQDAELSVKQGGGNDEIFAGQALLGICLRRQKSGR
;
A
#
# COMPACT_ATOMS: atom_id res chain seq x y z
N ARG A 1 3.76 17.94 18.73
CA ARG A 1 2.90 18.82 17.89
C ARG A 1 3.68 19.60 16.81
N GLN A 2 5.03 19.58 16.78
CA GLN A 2 5.83 20.21 15.70
C GLN A 2 6.10 19.30 14.48
N GLU A 3 5.74 18.02 14.55
CA GLU A 3 6.01 17.03 13.49
C GLU A 3 4.92 16.98 12.41
N MET A 4 3.71 17.44 12.74
CA MET A 4 2.59 17.49 11.79
C MET A 4 2.65 18.70 10.85
N GLU A 5 3.26 19.81 11.28
CA GLU A 5 3.42 21.01 10.44
C GLU A 5 4.54 20.86 9.39
N LYS A 6 5.52 19.98 9.65
CA LYS A 6 6.59 19.68 8.69
C LYS A 6 6.09 18.88 7.49
N LEU A 7 5.05 18.04 7.67
CA LEU A 7 4.44 17.25 6.60
C LEU A 7 3.52 18.07 5.69
N ALA A 8 2.97 19.19 6.18
CA ALA A 8 2.19 20.11 5.35
C ALA A 8 3.08 20.98 4.44
N LEU A 9 4.34 21.20 4.80
CA LEU A 9 5.27 22.04 4.03
C LEU A 9 6.00 21.29 2.90
N LEU A 10 6.05 19.95 2.95
CA LEU A 10 6.76 19.14 1.95
C LEU A 10 5.93 18.85 0.68
N ALA A 11 4.60 19.01 0.74
CA ALA A 11 3.70 18.71 -0.37
C ALA A 11 3.19 19.99 -1.07
N GLY A 12 4.02 21.04 -1.18
CA GLY A 12 3.65 22.35 -1.76
C GLY A 12 2.76 22.24 -3.02
N PRO A 13 1.91 23.24 -3.30
CA PRO A 13 0.81 23.10 -4.26
C PRO A 13 1.34 22.73 -5.66
N GLY A 14 1.04 21.51 -6.11
CA GLY A 14 1.48 20.96 -7.39
C GLY A 14 2.78 20.12 -7.36
N GLY A 15 3.35 19.84 -6.19
CA GLY A 15 4.61 19.09 -6.03
C GLY A 15 4.47 17.60 -6.33
N SER A 16 5.28 17.11 -7.29
CA SER A 16 5.48 15.68 -7.51
C SER A 16 6.21 15.08 -6.30
N LEU A 17 5.71 13.97 -5.77
CA LEU A 17 6.43 13.12 -4.81
C LEU A 17 6.82 11.84 -5.52
N GLY A 18 8.00 11.81 -6.15
CA GLY A 18 8.55 10.57 -6.68
C GLY A 18 8.91 9.61 -5.55
N TYR A 19 9.11 8.34 -5.89
CA TYR A 19 9.66 7.32 -4.97
C TYR A 19 10.93 7.82 -4.24
N ASP A 20 11.76 8.61 -4.93
CA ASP A 20 12.97 9.22 -4.37
C ASP A 20 12.68 10.36 -3.37
N ASP A 21 11.56 11.09 -3.50
CA ASP A 21 11.19 12.18 -2.59
C ASP A 21 10.55 11.68 -1.29
N VAL A 22 9.87 10.53 -1.36
CA VAL A 22 9.31 9.83 -0.18
C VAL A 22 10.42 9.09 0.58
N ALA A 23 11.39 8.50 -0.13
CA ALA A 23 12.56 7.86 0.46
C ALA A 23 13.52 8.88 1.11
N ALA A 24 13.76 10.02 0.47
CA ALA A 24 14.60 11.10 1.00
C ALA A 24 14.01 11.78 2.24
N ALA A 25 12.67 11.76 2.41
CA ALA A 25 12.01 12.40 3.55
C ALA A 25 11.89 11.51 4.81
N LEU A 26 12.05 10.17 4.71
CA LEU A 26 11.68 9.25 5.79
C LEU A 26 12.63 8.08 6.10
N GLY A 27 13.79 7.96 5.43
CA GLY A 27 14.78 6.93 5.76
C GLY A 27 14.57 5.65 4.96
N ASP A 28 15.55 5.38 4.11
CA ASP A 28 15.51 4.60 2.86
C ASP A 28 15.03 3.13 2.98
N SER A 29 15.11 2.50 4.16
CA SER A 29 14.76 1.08 4.32
C SER A 29 13.27 0.83 4.58
N GLY A 30 12.59 1.74 5.27
CA GLY A 30 11.23 1.49 5.74
C GLY A 30 10.15 1.62 4.66
N ALA A 31 10.34 2.52 3.70
CA ALA A 31 9.44 2.73 2.57
C ALA A 31 9.50 1.55 1.57
N LEU A 32 10.70 1.00 1.37
CA LEU A 32 10.93 -0.21 0.59
C LEU A 32 10.20 -1.41 1.19
N THR A 33 10.45 -1.69 2.47
CA THR A 33 9.83 -2.81 3.18
C THR A 33 8.29 -2.71 3.14
N THR A 34 7.72 -1.52 3.32
CA THR A 34 6.26 -1.33 3.25
C THR A 34 5.69 -1.55 1.84
N THR A 35 6.41 -1.13 0.80
CA THR A 35 6.00 -1.36 -0.59
C THR A 35 6.02 -2.86 -0.92
N ASP A 36 7.06 -3.57 -0.45
CA ASP A 36 7.18 -5.02 -0.63
C ASP A 36 6.06 -5.79 0.09
N ILE A 37 5.70 -5.39 1.31
CA ILE A 37 4.55 -5.93 2.06
C ILE A 37 3.25 -5.74 1.26
N ALA A 38 3.01 -4.52 0.75
CA ALA A 38 1.80 -4.21 0.00
C ALA A 38 1.71 -5.02 -1.31
N MET A 39 2.83 -5.17 -2.03
CA MET A 39 2.90 -6.00 -3.23
C MET A 39 2.63 -7.48 -2.92
N ALA A 40 3.23 -8.02 -1.86
CA ALA A 40 3.02 -9.41 -1.47
C ALA A 40 1.55 -9.69 -1.11
N ALA A 41 0.91 -8.75 -0.40
CA ALA A 41 -0.52 -8.81 -0.12
C ALA A 41 -1.37 -8.75 -1.41
N ALA A 42 -1.05 -7.84 -2.34
CA ALA A 42 -1.77 -7.68 -3.60
C ALA A 42 -1.56 -8.86 -4.58
N ASP A 43 -0.42 -9.55 -4.50
CA ASP A 43 -0.11 -10.75 -5.28
C ASP A 43 -0.68 -12.03 -4.65
N GLY A 44 -1.10 -12.00 -3.37
CA GLY A 44 -1.54 -13.20 -2.66
C GLY A 44 -0.38 -14.13 -2.24
N GLN A 45 0.82 -13.57 -2.06
CA GLN A 45 2.04 -14.30 -1.71
C GLN A 45 2.26 -14.26 -0.19
N ILE A 46 1.70 -15.25 0.52
CA ILE A 46 1.73 -15.31 2.00
C ILE A 46 3.16 -15.34 2.53
N ASP A 47 4.05 -16.16 1.96
CA ASP A 47 5.43 -16.29 2.44
C ASP A 47 6.21 -14.97 2.34
N ARG A 48 6.02 -14.23 1.24
CA ARG A 48 6.65 -12.91 1.06
C ARG A 48 6.05 -11.86 1.99
N LEU A 49 4.74 -11.93 2.22
CA LEU A 49 4.06 -11.03 3.16
C LEU A 49 4.59 -11.24 4.58
N GLN A 50 4.67 -12.50 5.02
CA GLN A 50 5.20 -12.85 6.34
C GLN A 50 6.63 -12.36 6.51
N HIS A 51 7.52 -12.64 5.55
CA HIS A 51 8.91 -12.19 5.61
C HIS A 51 9.02 -10.65 5.66
N GLY A 52 8.22 -9.94 4.86
CA GLY A 52 8.19 -8.48 4.88
C GLY A 52 7.74 -7.92 6.24
N LEU A 53 6.71 -8.52 6.84
CA LEU A 53 6.23 -8.13 8.17
C LEU A 53 7.26 -8.43 9.27
N GLU A 54 7.88 -9.61 9.27
CA GLU A 54 8.95 -9.96 10.21
C GLU A 54 10.11 -8.97 10.14
N LYS A 55 10.51 -8.59 8.91
CA LYS A 55 11.53 -7.56 8.70
C LYS A 55 11.08 -6.21 9.27
N ALA A 56 9.87 -5.76 8.96
CA ALA A 56 9.33 -4.50 9.46
C ALA A 56 9.34 -4.42 10.99
N TRP A 57 8.92 -5.50 11.67
CA TRP A 57 8.89 -5.55 13.14
C TRP A 57 10.30 -5.66 13.73
N SER A 58 11.21 -6.41 13.10
CA SER A 58 12.61 -6.48 13.52
C SER A 58 13.32 -5.12 13.45
N GLU A 59 12.90 -4.26 12.52
CA GLU A 59 13.38 -2.89 12.37
C GLU A 59 12.60 -1.87 13.22
N SER A 60 11.74 -2.35 14.13
CA SER A 60 10.86 -1.52 14.98
C SER A 60 9.99 -0.55 14.19
N GLN A 61 9.55 -0.93 12.99
CA GLN A 61 8.67 -0.07 12.19
C GLN A 61 7.31 0.11 12.88
N ASN A 62 6.77 1.32 12.78
CA ASN A 62 5.47 1.63 13.35
C ASN A 62 4.34 0.98 12.53
N ALA A 63 3.49 0.17 13.17
CA ALA A 63 2.41 -0.56 12.51
C ALA A 63 1.39 0.32 11.79
N VAL A 64 1.07 1.51 12.34
CA VAL A 64 0.22 2.50 11.67
C VAL A 64 0.86 2.96 10.35
N MET A 65 2.18 3.17 10.33
CA MET A 65 2.89 3.59 9.12
C MET A 65 2.95 2.48 8.07
N VAL A 66 3.13 1.22 8.48
CA VAL A 66 3.06 0.06 7.57
C VAL A 66 1.67 -0.04 6.93
N LEU A 67 0.60 0.07 7.74
CA LEU A 67 -0.78 0.06 7.24
C LEU A 67 -1.06 1.22 6.28
N ARG A 68 -0.58 2.43 6.58
CA ARG A 68 -0.73 3.60 5.72
C ARG A 68 -0.02 3.45 4.38
N GLY A 69 1.20 2.91 4.35
CA GLY A 69 1.89 2.65 3.10
C GLY A 69 1.15 1.61 2.25
N CYS A 70 0.63 0.56 2.87
CA CYS A 70 -0.25 -0.40 2.20
C CYS A 70 -1.51 0.27 1.65
N GLN A 71 -2.20 1.13 2.43
CA GLN A 71 -3.36 1.88 1.96
C GLN A 71 -3.02 2.74 0.74
N GLY A 72 -1.87 3.42 0.75
CA GLY A 72 -1.40 4.21 -0.39
C GLY A 72 -1.30 3.38 -1.66
N TYR A 73 -0.65 2.22 -1.57
CA TYR A 73 -0.52 1.28 -2.68
C TYR A 73 -1.87 0.78 -3.20
N PHE A 74 -2.76 0.31 -2.32
CA PHE A 74 -4.08 -0.19 -2.71
C PHE A 74 -4.98 0.92 -3.28
N ARG A 75 -4.85 2.18 -2.83
CA ARG A 75 -5.54 3.33 -3.42
C ARG A 75 -5.05 3.64 -4.83
N GLN A 76 -3.75 3.51 -5.09
CA GLN A 76 -3.21 3.66 -6.44
C GLN A 76 -3.73 2.55 -7.37
N LEU A 77 -3.75 1.30 -6.91
CA LEU A 77 -4.39 0.20 -7.65
C LEU A 77 -5.87 0.48 -7.92
N LEU A 78 -6.63 0.93 -6.91
CA LEU A 78 -8.05 1.28 -7.06
C LEU A 78 -8.26 2.38 -8.11
N SER A 79 -7.44 3.43 -8.07
CA SER A 79 -7.50 4.54 -9.03
C SER A 79 -7.24 4.04 -10.46
N ALA A 80 -6.19 3.25 -10.66
CA ALA A 80 -5.87 2.67 -11.97
C ALA A 80 -6.96 1.68 -12.45
N SER A 81 -7.52 0.87 -11.55
CA SER A 81 -8.62 -0.07 -11.84
C SER A 81 -9.87 0.67 -12.31
N ARG A 82 -10.26 1.76 -11.63
CA ARG A 82 -11.39 2.60 -12.03
C ARG A 82 -11.18 3.27 -13.38
N ALA A 83 -9.99 3.83 -13.62
CA ALA A 83 -9.64 4.39 -14.92
C ALA A 83 -9.70 3.34 -16.04
N SER A 84 -9.28 2.11 -15.73
CA SER A 84 -9.36 1.00 -16.68
C SER A 84 -10.80 0.57 -16.97
N GLN A 85 -11.66 0.53 -15.96
CA GLN A 85 -13.09 0.25 -16.15
C GLN A 85 -13.78 1.33 -16.98
N ALA A 86 -13.31 2.58 -16.89
CA ALA A 86 -13.77 3.71 -17.72
C ALA A 86 -13.22 3.70 -19.16
N GLY A 87 -12.50 2.63 -19.57
CA GLY A 87 -12.01 2.45 -20.94
C GLY A 87 -10.55 2.86 -21.17
N THR A 88 -9.82 3.33 -20.15
CA THR A 88 -8.39 3.62 -20.30
C THR A 88 -7.60 2.30 -20.34
N PRO A 89 -6.65 2.10 -21.26
CA PRO A 89 -5.79 0.92 -21.22
C PRO A 89 -5.02 0.83 -19.89
N VAL A 90 -4.94 -0.36 -19.28
CA VAL A 90 -4.31 -0.59 -17.96
C VAL A 90 -2.91 0.05 -17.85
N ALA A 91 -2.06 -0.13 -18.87
CA ALA A 91 -0.71 0.45 -18.87
C ALA A 91 -0.72 1.99 -18.84
N GLN A 92 -1.69 2.61 -19.51
CA GLN A 92 -1.86 4.07 -19.49
C GLN A 92 -2.46 4.54 -18.16
N ALA A 93 -3.42 3.80 -17.61
CA ALA A 93 -4.00 4.08 -16.30
C ALA A 93 -2.93 4.10 -15.20
N VAL A 94 -2.04 3.10 -15.17
CA VAL A 94 -0.93 3.03 -14.22
C VAL A 94 0.09 4.17 -14.43
N LYS A 95 0.43 4.51 -15.68
CA LYS A 95 1.31 5.65 -15.98
C LYS A 95 0.71 7.01 -15.62
N SER A 96 -0.62 7.11 -15.64
CA SER A 96 -1.35 8.33 -15.31
C SER A 96 -1.48 8.58 -13.80
N LEU A 97 -1.08 7.61 -12.96
CA LEU A 97 -1.13 7.76 -11.51
C LEU A 97 -0.32 8.95 -11.02
N ARG A 98 -0.81 9.55 -9.93
CA ARG A 98 -0.16 10.65 -9.22
C ARG A 98 -0.07 10.26 -7.73
N PRO A 99 1.15 10.18 -7.17
CA PRO A 99 2.44 10.42 -7.82
C PRO A 99 2.81 9.37 -8.89
N PRO A 100 3.74 9.69 -9.81
CA PRO A 100 4.24 8.74 -10.81
C PRO A 100 4.89 7.53 -10.15
N VAL A 101 4.50 6.35 -10.62
CA VAL A 101 5.02 5.06 -10.13
C VAL A 101 6.30 4.72 -10.89
N HIS A 102 7.34 4.23 -10.20
CA HIS A 102 8.57 3.78 -10.85
C HIS A 102 8.31 2.63 -11.82
N PHE A 103 9.00 2.58 -12.97
CA PHE A 103 8.69 1.66 -14.07
C PHE A 103 8.57 0.19 -13.65
N ARG A 104 9.45 -0.27 -12.75
CA ARG A 104 9.42 -1.66 -12.23
C ARG A 104 8.12 -1.99 -11.50
N LEU A 105 7.55 -1.01 -10.80
CA LEU A 105 6.30 -1.17 -10.07
C LEU A 105 5.09 -1.02 -11.01
N GLN A 106 5.22 -0.30 -12.13
CA GLN A 106 4.16 -0.20 -13.13
C GLN A 106 3.78 -1.57 -13.70
N ASP A 107 4.77 -2.39 -14.07
CA ASP A 107 4.54 -3.73 -14.62
C ASP A 107 3.85 -4.65 -13.61
N LYS A 108 4.27 -4.56 -12.34
CA LYS A 108 3.66 -5.30 -11.22
C LYS A 108 2.21 -4.90 -11.01
N MET A 109 1.93 -3.60 -10.93
CA MET A 109 0.57 -3.09 -10.76
C MET A 109 -0.32 -3.46 -11.94
N ALA A 110 0.18 -3.36 -13.18
CA ALA A 110 -0.56 -3.76 -14.36
C ALA A 110 -0.93 -5.26 -14.34
N ALA A 111 -0.04 -6.12 -13.85
CA ALA A 111 -0.33 -7.55 -13.67
C ALA A 111 -1.38 -7.78 -12.57
N GLN A 112 -1.29 -7.07 -11.44
CA GLN A 112 -2.26 -7.18 -10.35
C GLN A 112 -3.65 -6.73 -10.75
N LEU A 113 -3.77 -5.67 -11.57
CA LEU A 113 -5.06 -5.17 -12.06
C LEU A 113 -5.84 -6.18 -12.90
N ARG A 114 -5.21 -7.27 -13.38
CA ARG A 114 -5.93 -8.38 -14.05
C ARG A 114 -6.74 -9.23 -13.08
N ALA A 115 -6.41 -9.20 -11.78
CA ALA A 115 -7.01 -10.07 -10.78
C ALA A 115 -7.75 -9.33 -9.67
N TRP A 116 -7.76 -8.01 -9.72
CA TRP A 116 -8.44 -7.14 -8.77
C TRP A 116 -9.53 -6.35 -9.47
N THR A 117 -10.75 -6.39 -8.91
CA THR A 117 -11.86 -5.51 -9.33
C THR A 117 -11.86 -4.22 -8.51
N PRO A 118 -12.44 -3.11 -9.02
CA PRO A 118 -12.58 -1.87 -8.25
C PRO A 118 -13.23 -2.08 -6.88
N ASP A 119 -14.27 -2.92 -6.80
CA ASP A 119 -14.99 -3.18 -5.54
C ASP A 119 -14.11 -3.95 -4.55
N SER A 120 -13.38 -4.97 -5.01
CA SER A 120 -12.47 -5.73 -4.15
C SER A 120 -11.29 -4.89 -3.63
N LEU A 121 -10.80 -3.94 -4.42
CA LEU A 121 -9.77 -2.99 -4.01
C LEU A 121 -10.31 -1.96 -3.02
N PHE A 122 -11.54 -1.48 -3.24
CA PHE A 122 -12.21 -0.58 -2.30
C PHE A 122 -12.41 -1.25 -0.93
N ASP A 123 -12.88 -2.49 -0.91
CA ASP A 123 -12.98 -3.29 0.31
C ASP A 123 -11.62 -3.47 1.02
N ALA A 124 -10.56 -3.73 0.25
CA ALA A 124 -9.21 -3.88 0.79
C ALA A 124 -8.72 -2.58 1.45
N VAL A 125 -8.96 -1.42 0.82
CA VAL A 125 -8.63 -0.11 1.39
C VAL A 125 -9.41 0.13 2.70
N ASN A 126 -10.70 -0.16 2.74
CA ASN A 126 -11.51 0.01 3.95
C ASN A 126 -11.01 -0.88 5.09
N ARG A 127 -10.70 -2.16 4.81
CA ARG A 127 -10.14 -3.07 5.83
C ARG A 127 -8.80 -2.57 6.41
N LEU A 128 -7.94 -2.00 5.58
CA LEU A 128 -6.69 -1.41 6.04
C LEU A 128 -6.92 -0.15 6.90
N GLN A 129 -7.97 0.63 6.61
CA GLN A 129 -8.36 1.78 7.43
C GLN A 129 -8.95 1.35 8.77
N ASP A 130 -9.80 0.32 8.77
CA ASP A 130 -10.37 -0.25 9.99
C ASP A 130 -9.26 -0.80 10.89
N ALA A 131 -8.29 -1.52 10.30
CA ALA A 131 -7.12 -2.01 11.02
C ALA A 131 -6.28 -0.87 11.61
N GLU A 132 -6.05 0.22 10.85
CA GLU A 132 -5.34 1.40 11.35
C GLU A 132 -6.08 2.03 12.54
N LEU A 133 -7.40 2.10 12.48
CA LEU A 133 -8.22 2.62 13.56
C LEU A 133 -8.12 1.73 14.81
N SER A 134 -8.21 0.40 14.67
CA SER A 134 -8.06 -0.54 15.77
C SER A 134 -6.69 -0.43 16.44
N VAL A 135 -5.62 -0.32 15.66
CA VAL A 135 -4.26 -0.10 16.19
C VAL A 135 -4.18 1.20 16.99
N LYS A 136 -4.82 2.28 16.52
CA LYS A 136 -4.81 3.58 17.24
C LYS A 136 -5.69 3.60 18.49
N GLN A 137 -6.77 2.83 18.52
CA GLN A 137 -7.66 2.76 19.67
C GLN A 137 -7.02 2.01 20.86
N GLY A 138 -5.96 1.24 20.60
CA GLY A 138 -5.24 0.47 21.61
C GLY A 138 -6.03 -0.75 22.09
N GLY A 139 -5.38 -1.58 22.91
CA GLY A 139 -6.02 -2.76 23.53
C GLY A 139 -5.42 -4.11 23.15
N GLY A 140 -4.32 -4.16 22.39
CA GLY A 140 -3.60 -5.39 22.09
C GLY A 140 -2.24 -5.15 21.44
N ASN A 141 -1.69 -6.17 20.77
CA ASN A 141 -0.44 -6.06 20.03
C ASN A 141 -0.70 -5.54 18.61
N ASP A 142 -0.29 -4.30 18.36
CA ASP A 142 -0.47 -3.58 17.10
C ASP A 142 0.03 -4.36 15.87
N GLU A 143 1.15 -5.08 16.02
CA GLU A 143 1.76 -5.89 14.96
C GLU A 143 0.85 -7.06 14.56
N ILE A 144 0.17 -7.66 15.54
CA ILE A 144 -0.77 -8.76 15.31
C ILE A 144 -1.98 -8.26 14.53
N PHE A 145 -2.56 -7.12 14.92
CA PHE A 145 -3.71 -6.56 14.20
C PHE A 145 -3.36 -6.18 12.76
N ALA A 146 -2.21 -5.52 12.56
CA ALA A 146 -1.73 -5.18 11.22
C ALA A 146 -1.47 -6.43 10.37
N GLY A 147 -0.80 -7.44 10.94
CA GLY A 147 -0.51 -8.71 10.27
C GLY A 147 -1.77 -9.48 9.88
N GLN A 148 -2.75 -9.57 10.79
CA GLN A 148 -4.03 -10.23 10.52
C GLN A 148 -4.81 -9.55 9.39
N ALA A 149 -4.86 -8.21 9.38
CA ALA A 149 -5.54 -7.46 8.34
C ALA A 149 -4.91 -7.71 6.96
N LEU A 150 -3.58 -7.63 6.87
CA LEU A 150 -2.84 -7.86 5.63
C LEU A 150 -2.94 -9.30 5.14
N LEU A 151 -2.87 -10.28 6.05
CA LEU A 151 -3.09 -11.69 5.72
C LEU A 151 -4.50 -11.93 5.16
N GLY A 152 -5.52 -11.29 5.76
CA GLY A 152 -6.90 -11.37 5.27
C GLY A 152 -7.07 -10.84 3.84
N ILE A 153 -6.31 -9.81 3.45
CA ILE A 153 -6.28 -9.29 2.08
C ILE A 153 -5.55 -10.27 1.14
N CYS A 154 -4.41 -10.78 1.58
CA CYS A 154 -3.62 -11.77 0.85
C CYS A 154 -4.42 -13.04 0.51
N LEU A 155 -5.16 -13.57 1.48
CA LEU A 155 -6.02 -14.75 1.30
C LEU A 155 -7.21 -14.48 0.38
N ARG A 156 -7.80 -13.27 0.42
CA ARG A 156 -8.88 -12.87 -0.50
C ARG A 156 -8.38 -12.91 -1.95
N ARG A 157 -7.15 -12.43 -2.19
CA ARG A 157 -6.53 -12.47 -3.52
C ARG A 157 -6.37 -13.89 -4.06
N GLN A 158 -5.98 -14.85 -3.22
CA GLN A 158 -5.84 -16.25 -3.62
C GLN A 158 -7.18 -16.89 -4.00
N LYS A 159 -8.26 -16.55 -3.26
CA LYS A 159 -9.60 -17.05 -3.55
C LYS A 159 -10.16 -16.53 -4.87
N SER A 160 -9.85 -15.28 -5.24
CA SER A 160 -10.31 -14.69 -6.51
C SER A 160 -9.57 -15.20 -7.75
N GLY A 161 -8.49 -15.97 -7.59
CA GLY A 161 -7.73 -16.57 -8.69
C GLY A 161 -8.04 -18.05 -8.94
N ARG A 162 -8.97 -18.65 -8.18
CA ARG A 162 -9.52 -19.99 -8.39
C ARG A 162 -10.90 -19.87 -9.02
#